data_AF-A0A822DXD5-F1
#
_entry.id   AF-A0A822DXD5-F1
#
_cell.length_a   1.000
_cell.length_b   1.000
_cell.length_c   1.000
_cell.angle_alpha   90.00
_cell.angle_beta   90.00
_cell.angle_gamma   90.00
#
_symmetry.space_group_name_H-M   'P 1'
#
loop_
_entity.id
_entity.type
_entity.pdbx_description
1 polymer ?
#
loop_
_entity_poly.entity_id
_entity_poly.type
_entity_poly.pdbx_seq_one_letter_code
_entity_poly.pdbx_strand_id
1 'polypeptide(L)'
;MKITFADPQNRNTFIHTGLQVDSMHFIAEAANQNTKPVQCYICLKYNHVAKYCKMKQQICARCGENHRIEQCTAASDVVKCCNCKGSHVATSSECATYKEQEKRINNLINEYSAPNTPTKTAPAIHDLNEFLSLPNLLQHQQEHIHNKLFDEIIN
;
A
#
# COMPACT_ATOMS: atom_id res chain seq x y z
N MET A 1 2.53 2.66 -8.29
CA MET A 1 1.56 3.30 -7.35
C MET A 1 0.95 2.20 -6.49
N LYS A 2 0.74 2.41 -5.18
CA LYS A 2 0.02 1.46 -4.32
C LYS A 2 -1.35 2.04 -3.99
N ILE A 3 -2.40 1.31 -4.30
CA ILE A 3 -3.79 1.69 -4.00
C ILE A 3 -4.32 0.71 -2.96
N THR A 4 -5.02 1.22 -1.96
CA THR A 4 -5.62 0.44 -0.88
C THR A 4 -7.13 0.62 -0.90
N PHE A 5 -7.85 -0.46 -0.70
CA PHE A 5 -9.31 -0.48 -0.62
C PHE A 5 -9.72 -0.92 0.79
N ALA A 6 -10.75 -0.31 1.34
CA ALA A 6 -11.37 -0.77 2.58
C ALA A 6 -12.17 -2.07 2.36
N ASP A 7 -12.74 -2.23 1.16
CA ASP A 7 -13.56 -3.37 0.79
C ASP A 7 -12.84 -4.31 -0.22
N PRO A 8 -12.78 -5.63 0.07
CA PRO A 8 -12.26 -6.67 -0.80
C PRO A 8 -12.92 -6.79 -2.17
N GLN A 9 -14.22 -6.52 -2.29
CA GLN A 9 -14.91 -6.63 -3.57
C GLN A 9 -14.44 -5.54 -4.51
N ASN A 10 -14.39 -4.29 -4.04
CA ASN A 10 -13.83 -3.16 -4.81
C ASN A 10 -12.38 -3.40 -5.22
N ARG A 11 -11.55 -3.96 -4.33
CA ARG A 11 -10.18 -4.37 -4.66
C ARG A 11 -10.14 -5.41 -5.78
N ASN A 12 -10.94 -6.48 -5.67
CA ASN A 12 -10.94 -7.57 -6.64
C ASN A 12 -11.46 -7.08 -8.00
N THR A 13 -12.54 -6.31 -8.03
CA THR A 13 -13.03 -5.65 -9.25
C THR A 13 -11.94 -4.78 -9.86
N PHE A 14 -11.26 -3.95 -9.06
CA PHE A 14 -10.18 -3.09 -9.54
C PHE A 14 -9.02 -3.88 -10.16
N ILE A 15 -8.61 -5.01 -9.57
CA ILE A 15 -7.58 -5.90 -10.14
C ILE A 15 -7.99 -6.41 -11.53
N HIS A 16 -9.27 -6.69 -11.75
CA HIS A 16 -9.77 -7.17 -13.04
C HIS A 16 -10.01 -6.05 -14.06
N THR A 17 -10.49 -4.88 -13.62
CA THR A 17 -10.90 -3.78 -14.50
C THR A 17 -9.84 -2.73 -14.72
N GLY A 18 -8.78 -2.69 -13.91
CA GLY A 18 -7.76 -1.65 -13.98
C GLY A 18 -8.25 -0.25 -13.59
N LEU A 19 -7.40 0.76 -13.83
CA LEU A 19 -7.68 2.17 -13.63
C LEU A 19 -7.76 2.89 -14.98
N GLN A 20 -8.90 3.52 -15.27
CA GLN A 20 -9.06 4.39 -16.43
C GLN A 20 -8.83 5.85 -16.02
N VAL A 21 -7.95 6.56 -16.73
CA VAL A 21 -7.76 8.02 -16.59
C VAL A 21 -7.70 8.62 -17.99
N ASP A 22 -8.67 9.47 -18.33
CA ASP A 22 -8.87 9.99 -19.69
C ASP A 22 -8.88 8.85 -20.73
N SER A 23 -8.00 8.92 -21.73
CA SER A 23 -7.84 7.88 -22.77
C SER A 23 -6.79 6.81 -22.41
N MET A 24 -6.29 6.80 -21.16
CA MET A 24 -5.29 5.85 -20.70
C MET A 24 -5.93 4.77 -19.81
N HIS A 25 -5.50 3.52 -20.02
CA HIS A 25 -5.90 2.37 -19.22
C HIS A 25 -4.69 1.75 -18.54
N PHE A 26 -4.71 1.67 -17.22
CA PHE A 26 -3.64 1.10 -16.41
C PHE A 26 -4.10 -0.24 -15.81
N ILE A 27 -3.43 -1.32 -16.20
CA ILE A 27 -3.69 -2.64 -15.65
C ILE A 27 -3.30 -2.64 -14.17
N ALA A 28 -4.18 -3.19 -13.34
CA ALA A 28 -3.93 -3.38 -11.92
C ALA A 28 -3.46 -4.80 -11.66
N GLU A 29 -2.45 -4.94 -10.81
CA GLU A 29 -1.98 -6.24 -10.34
C GLU A 29 -2.23 -6.36 -8.84
N ALA A 30 -2.46 -7.58 -8.37
CA ALA A 30 -2.52 -7.85 -6.95
C ALA A 30 -1.18 -7.46 -6.30
N ALA A 31 -1.25 -6.70 -5.20
CA ALA A 31 -0.04 -6.26 -4.53
C ALA A 31 0.76 -7.47 -4.02
N ASN A 32 2.03 -7.56 -4.40
CA ASN A 32 2.95 -8.53 -3.81
C ASN A 32 3.17 -8.17 -2.33
N GLN A 33 2.81 -9.09 -1.44
CA GLN A 33 2.92 -8.90 0.00
C GLN A 33 4.19 -9.53 0.53
N ASN A 34 5.08 -8.70 1.08
CA ASN A 34 6.26 -9.22 1.77
C ASN A 34 5.85 -9.74 3.15
N THR A 35 5.89 -11.05 3.33
CA THR A 35 5.57 -11.73 4.60
C THR A 35 6.67 -11.58 5.64
N LYS A 36 7.90 -11.23 5.22
CA LYS A 36 9.04 -11.13 6.13
C LYS A 36 9.23 -9.68 6.62
N PRO A 37 9.52 -9.48 7.92
CA PRO A 37 9.94 -8.20 8.45
C PRO A 37 11.11 -7.60 7.69
N VAL A 38 10.94 -6.37 7.22
CA VAL A 38 12.04 -5.59 6.67
C VAL A 38 13.02 -5.29 7.79
N GLN A 39 14.24 -5.80 7.69
CA GLN A 39 15.33 -5.55 8.62
C GLN A 39 16.41 -4.71 7.94
N CYS A 40 16.84 -3.64 8.60
CA CYS A 40 17.89 -2.78 8.09
C CYS A 40 19.27 -3.42 8.27
N TYR A 41 20.06 -3.54 7.20
CA TYR A 41 21.41 -4.12 7.28
C TYR A 41 22.45 -3.23 7.99
N ILE A 42 22.14 -1.96 8.27
CA ILE A 42 23.02 -1.04 9.00
C ILE A 42 22.74 -1.13 10.50
N CYS A 43 21.50 -0.88 10.91
CA CYS A 43 21.14 -0.82 12.34
C CYS A 43 20.58 -2.12 12.92
N LEU A 44 20.25 -3.09 12.06
CA LEU A 44 19.61 -4.37 12.39
C LEU A 44 18.23 -4.27 13.03
N LYS A 45 17.66 -3.05 13.13
CA LYS A 45 16.28 -2.82 13.54
C LYS A 45 15.32 -3.06 12.38
N TYR A 46 14.06 -3.24 12.72
CA TYR A 46 12.99 -3.51 11.76
C TYR A 46 12.36 -2.22 11.20
N ASN A 47 11.50 -2.38 10.19
CA ASN A 47 10.62 -1.36 9.58
C ASN A 47 11.29 -0.32 8.67
N HIS A 48 12.56 -0.49 8.31
CA HIS A 48 13.20 0.33 7.28
C HIS A 48 14.36 -0.40 6.62
N VAL A 49 14.71 0.00 5.40
CA VAL A 49 15.89 -0.48 4.66
C VAL A 49 17.09 0.43 4.91
N ALA A 50 18.30 -0.08 4.61
CA ALA A 50 19.56 0.64 4.78
C ALA A 50 19.57 2.03 4.11
N LYS A 51 18.95 2.17 2.94
CA LYS A 51 18.84 3.45 2.21
C LYS A 51 18.22 4.58 3.04
N TYR A 52 17.32 4.26 3.98
CA TYR A 52 16.62 5.22 4.84
C TYR A 52 17.11 5.17 6.29
N CYS A 53 18.23 4.49 6.55
CA CYS A 53 18.80 4.44 7.88
C CYS A 53 19.50 5.76 8.22
N LYS A 54 19.28 6.26 9.44
CA LYS A 54 19.95 7.46 9.94
C LYS A 54 21.34 7.18 10.52
N MET A 55 21.67 5.92 10.79
CA MET A 55 22.99 5.55 11.31
C MET A 55 24.00 5.45 10.18
N LYS A 56 25.21 5.97 10.43
CA LYS A 56 26.34 5.89 9.50
C LYS A 56 27.18 4.63 9.73
N GLN A 57 27.27 4.18 10.98
CA GLN A 57 28.04 3.02 11.37
C GLN A 57 27.16 1.76 11.37
N GLN A 58 27.70 0.66 10.86
CA GLN A 58 27.02 -0.63 10.88
C GLN A 58 27.12 -1.29 12.25
N ILE A 59 26.03 -1.92 12.67
CA ILE A 59 25.96 -2.77 13.87
C ILE A 59 26.28 -4.20 13.48
N CYS A 60 27.11 -4.85 14.26
CA CYS A 60 27.47 -6.25 14.07
C CYS A 60 26.28 -7.14 14.45
N ALA A 61 25.84 -7.99 13.52
CA ALA A 61 24.71 -8.90 13.78
C ALA A 61 25.03 -10.00 14.79
N ARG A 62 26.31 -10.22 15.08
CA ARG A 62 26.76 -11.25 16.03
C ARG A 62 26.89 -10.74 17.45
N CYS A 63 27.59 -9.62 17.68
CA CYS A 63 27.84 -9.11 19.03
C CYS A 63 27.06 -7.85 19.39
N GLY A 64 26.45 -7.16 18.42
CA GLY A 64 25.66 -5.95 18.64
C GLY A 64 26.47 -4.65 18.75
N GLU A 65 27.79 -4.70 18.51
CA GLU A 65 28.69 -3.55 18.58
C GLU A 65 28.85 -2.82 17.23
N ASN A 66 29.45 -1.61 17.28
CA ASN A 66 29.55 -0.66 16.16
C ASN A 66 30.64 -1.00 15.12
N HIS A 67 30.56 -2.18 14.51
CA HIS A 67 31.45 -2.59 13.41
C HIS A 67 30.76 -3.52 12.41
N ARG A 68 31.38 -3.74 11.25
CA ARG A 68 30.94 -4.75 10.29
C ARG A 68 31.20 -6.15 10.83
N ILE A 69 30.33 -7.11 10.51
CA ILE A 69 30.48 -8.50 10.98
C ILE A 69 31.85 -9.12 10.64
N GLU A 70 32.43 -8.73 9.51
CA GLU A 70 33.77 -9.16 9.05
C GLU A 70 34.92 -8.67 9.96
N GLN A 71 34.70 -7.56 10.68
CA GLN A 71 35.66 -6.96 11.60
C GLN A 71 35.40 -7.37 13.06
N CYS A 72 34.50 -8.33 13.28
CA CYS A 72 34.12 -8.75 14.62
C CYS A 72 35.25 -9.56 15.27
N THR A 73 35.83 -9.02 16.34
CA THR A 73 36.86 -9.66 17.16
C THR A 73 36.29 -10.40 18.37
N ALA A 74 34.96 -10.42 18.53
CA ALA A 74 34.32 -11.16 19.61
C ALA A 74 34.60 -12.67 19.46
N ALA A 75 34.74 -13.39 20.57
CA ALA A 75 34.91 -14.85 20.58
C ALA A 75 33.64 -15.57 20.08
N SER A 76 33.79 -16.77 19.51
CA SER A 76 32.71 -17.51 18.81
C SER A 76 31.46 -17.78 19.66
N ASP A 77 31.65 -17.88 20.97
CA ASP A 77 30.63 -18.03 22.00
C ASP A 77 29.88 -16.73 22.34
N VAL A 78 30.47 -15.57 22.05
CA VAL A 78 29.86 -14.25 22.27
C VAL A 78 28.92 -13.92 21.13
N VAL A 79 27.66 -14.33 21.28
CA VAL A 79 26.57 -13.97 20.38
C VAL A 79 25.47 -13.28 21.17
N LYS A 80 25.12 -12.06 20.76
CA LYS A 80 24.12 -11.22 21.42
C LYS A 80 23.29 -10.48 20.39
N CYS A 81 21.98 -10.72 20.42
CA CYS A 81 21.03 -10.04 19.56
C CYS A 81 20.89 -8.57 19.96
N CYS A 82 21.08 -7.63 19.04
CA CYS A 82 20.92 -6.21 19.34
C CYS A 82 19.47 -5.82 19.65
N ASN A 83 18.49 -6.58 19.14
CA ASN A 83 17.05 -6.32 19.24
C ASN A 83 16.45 -6.84 20.56
N CYS A 84 16.60 -8.14 20.86
CA CYS A 84 16.01 -8.76 22.05
C CYS A 84 17.03 -9.08 23.16
N LYS A 85 18.32 -8.79 22.94
CA LYS A 85 19.43 -9.05 23.88
C LYS A 85 19.69 -10.53 24.23
N GLY A 86 19.06 -11.48 23.51
CA GLY A 86 19.26 -12.92 23.70
C GLY A 86 20.52 -13.48 23.03
N SER A 87 20.84 -14.73 23.34
CA SER A 87 22.05 -15.45 22.87
C SER A 87 21.90 -16.01 21.45
N HIS A 88 21.65 -15.15 20.47
CA HIS A 88 21.56 -15.50 19.05
C HIS A 88 21.89 -14.30 18.16
N VAL A 89 22.21 -14.53 16.89
CA VAL A 89 22.49 -13.45 15.93
C VAL A 89 21.23 -12.63 15.67
N ALA A 90 21.38 -11.32 15.49
CA ALA A 90 20.26 -10.38 15.33
C ALA A 90 19.34 -10.67 14.12
N THR A 91 19.77 -11.51 13.18
CA THR A 91 19.03 -11.95 11.98
C THR A 91 18.33 -13.31 12.18
N SER A 92 18.37 -13.88 13.38
CA SER A 92 17.75 -15.18 13.67
C SER A 92 16.22 -15.11 13.65
N SER A 93 15.57 -16.08 13.01
CA SER A 93 14.11 -16.26 13.05
C SER A 93 13.60 -16.62 14.45
N GLU A 94 14.47 -17.13 15.32
CA GLU A 94 14.13 -17.46 16.70
C GLU A 94 14.07 -16.23 17.61
N CYS A 95 14.45 -15.05 17.10
CA CYS A 95 14.38 -13.81 17.86
C CYS A 95 12.91 -13.49 18.21
N ALA A 96 12.63 -13.27 19.50
CA ALA A 96 11.30 -12.91 19.97
C ALA A 96 10.78 -11.63 19.27
N THR A 97 11.65 -10.63 19.10
CA THR A 97 11.31 -9.39 18.38
C THR A 97 11.03 -9.66 16.89
N TYR A 98 11.76 -10.59 16.25
CA TYR A 98 11.47 -10.98 14.86
C TYR A 98 10.06 -11.58 14.75
N LYS A 99 9.76 -12.56 15.61
CA LYS A 99 8.45 -13.25 15.64
C LYS A 99 7.30 -12.26 15.88
N GLU A 100 7.51 -11.27 16.74
CA GLU A 100 6.54 -10.19 16.96
C GLU A 100 6.29 -9.35 15.69
N GLN A 101 7.36 -8.93 15.01
CA GLN A 101 7.22 -8.17 13.76
C GLN A 101 6.58 -9.02 12.65
N GLU A 102 6.93 -10.30 12.56
CA GLU A 102 6.35 -11.24 11.60
C GLU A 102 4.85 -11.41 11.84
N LYS A 103 4.44 -11.62 13.11
CA LYS A 103 3.02 -11.66 13.48
C LYS A 103 2.30 -10.36 13.11
N ARG A 104 2.92 -9.19 13.35
CA ARG A 104 2.34 -7.90 12.96
C ARG A 104 2.12 -7.80 11.45
N ILE A 105 3.10 -8.22 10.64
CA ILE A 105 2.99 -8.20 9.17
C ILE A 105 1.92 -9.17 8.69
N ASN A 106 1.89 -10.39 9.23
CA ASN A 106 0.88 -11.38 8.87
C ASN A 106 -0.53 -10.91 9.23
N ASN A 107 -0.71 -10.22 10.36
CA ASN A 107 -2.00 -9.63 10.72
C ASN A 107 -2.43 -8.56 9.71
N LEU A 108 -1.52 -7.67 9.30
CA LEU A 108 -1.81 -6.65 8.27
C LEU A 108 -2.15 -7.31 6.94
N ILE A 109 -1.38 -8.33 6.54
CA ILE A 109 -1.66 -9.14 5.35
C ILE A 109 -3.06 -9.74 5.41
N ASN A 110 -3.41 -10.38 6.53
CA ASN A 110 -4.71 -11.01 6.71
C ASN A 110 -5.84 -9.97 6.68
N GLU A 111 -5.68 -8.82 7.32
CA GLU A 111 -6.66 -7.72 7.28
C GLU A 111 -6.93 -7.26 5.84
N TYR A 112 -5.88 -7.12 5.03
CA TYR A 112 -6.01 -6.67 3.63
C TYR A 112 -6.28 -7.79 2.62
N SER A 113 -6.21 -9.07 3.03
CA SER A 113 -6.39 -10.23 2.15
C SER A 113 -7.64 -11.06 2.49
N ALA A 114 -8.18 -10.92 3.69
CA ALA A 114 -9.40 -11.59 4.07
C ALA A 114 -10.57 -11.09 3.19
N PRO A 115 -11.49 -11.98 2.80
CA PRO A 115 -12.80 -11.58 2.35
C PRO A 115 -13.55 -11.01 3.57
N ASN A 116 -13.43 -9.70 3.81
CA ASN A 116 -14.40 -8.98 4.63
C ASN A 116 -15.80 -9.40 4.17
N THR A 117 -16.58 -9.88 5.12
CA THR A 117 -17.99 -10.18 4.95
C THR A 117 -18.64 -8.97 4.27
N PRO A 118 -19.46 -9.17 3.22
CA PRO A 118 -20.09 -8.07 2.51
C PRO A 118 -20.89 -7.27 3.53
N THR A 119 -20.48 -6.03 3.75
CA THR A 119 -21.30 -5.08 4.49
C THR A 119 -22.52 -4.85 3.61
N LYS A 120 -23.65 -5.48 3.95
CA LYS A 120 -24.89 -5.50 3.15
C LYS A 120 -25.57 -4.15 2.98
N THR A 121 -24.93 -3.05 3.37
CA THR A 121 -25.43 -1.70 3.18
C THR A 121 -24.29 -0.83 2.72
N ALA A 122 -24.34 -0.42 1.45
CA ALA A 122 -23.60 0.73 0.99
C ALA A 122 -24.02 1.93 1.85
N PRO A 123 -23.10 2.68 2.47
CA PRO A 123 -23.46 4.00 3.00
C PRO A 123 -23.91 4.84 1.80
N ALA A 124 -25.13 5.37 1.85
CA ALA A 124 -25.63 6.26 0.82
C ALA A 124 -24.67 7.46 0.72
N ILE A 125 -23.99 7.59 -0.42
CA ILE A 125 -23.01 8.68 -0.66
C ILE A 125 -23.75 9.99 -0.98
N HIS A 126 -25.07 9.96 -1.14
CA HIS A 126 -25.88 11.11 -1.55
C HIS A 126 -27.33 10.88 -1.17
N ASP A 127 -27.95 11.90 -0.56
CA ASP A 127 -29.40 12.00 -0.44
C ASP A 127 -29.96 12.23 -1.85
N LEU A 128 -30.83 11.33 -2.32
CA LEU A 128 -31.48 11.45 -3.64
C LEU A 128 -32.35 12.72 -3.75
N ASN A 129 -32.55 13.44 -2.65
CA ASN A 129 -33.28 14.71 -2.62
C ASN A 129 -32.42 15.94 -2.97
N GLU A 130 -31.11 15.82 -3.17
CA GLU A 130 -30.24 16.97 -3.49
C GLU A 130 -30.05 17.21 -5.01
N PHE A 131 -30.65 16.39 -5.86
CA PHE A 131 -30.77 16.72 -7.28
C PHE A 131 -32.07 17.50 -7.51
N LEU A 132 -31.95 18.84 -7.64
CA LEU A 132 -32.99 19.63 -8.28
C LEU A 132 -33.28 18.99 -9.65
N SER A 133 -34.49 18.46 -9.80
CA SER A 133 -34.95 17.87 -11.05
C SER A 133 -34.82 18.89 -12.17
N LEU A 134 -33.93 18.62 -13.13
CA LEU A 134 -33.72 19.42 -14.33
C LEU A 134 -35.05 19.54 -15.09
N PRO A 135 -35.68 20.73 -15.18
CA PRO A 135 -36.78 20.92 -16.11
C PRO A 135 -36.20 21.11 -17.51
N ASN A 136 -36.55 20.19 -18.41
CA ASN A 136 -36.53 20.33 -19.87
C ASN A 136 -35.34 21.09 -20.49
N LEU A 137 -34.12 20.57 -20.33
CA LEU A 137 -32.98 20.93 -21.18
C LEU A 137 -33.00 20.21 -22.55
N LEU A 138 -34.18 19.88 -23.07
CA LEU A 138 -34.36 19.25 -24.38
C LEU A 138 -35.23 20.06 -25.34
N GLN A 139 -35.87 21.15 -24.89
CA GLN A 139 -36.66 22.00 -25.78
C GLN A 139 -35.86 23.17 -26.37
N HIS A 140 -34.83 23.66 -25.66
CA HIS A 140 -34.10 24.85 -26.12
C HIS A 140 -32.93 24.58 -27.07
N GLN A 141 -32.47 23.32 -27.22
CA GLN A 141 -31.41 22.98 -28.17
C GLN A 141 -31.90 22.74 -29.60
N GLN A 142 -33.22 22.54 -29.82
CA GLN A 142 -33.76 22.34 -31.17
C GLN A 142 -34.03 23.66 -31.92
N GLU A 143 -34.39 24.75 -31.22
CA GLU A 143 -34.61 26.05 -31.89
C GLU A 143 -33.30 26.74 -32.31
N HIS A 144 -32.19 26.45 -31.62
CA HIS A 144 -30.92 27.13 -31.89
C HIS A 144 -30.07 26.49 -33.01
N ILE A 145 -30.38 25.27 -33.43
CA ILE A 145 -29.71 24.59 -34.56
C ILE A 145 -30.46 24.85 -35.88
N HIS A 146 -31.78 25.04 -35.86
CA HIS A 146 -32.54 25.30 -37.09
C HIS A 146 -32.39 26.73 -37.63
N ASN A 147 -32.06 27.71 -36.79
CA ASN A 147 -31.94 29.12 -37.20
C ASN A 147 -30.51 29.57 -37.56
N LYS A 148 -29.49 28.71 -37.41
CA LYS A 148 -28.12 29.03 -37.86
C LYS A 148 -27.70 28.37 -39.18
N LEU A 149 -28.54 27.48 -39.73
CA LEU A 149 -28.30 26.81 -41.01
C LEU A 149 -29.07 27.44 -42.19
N PHE A 150 -30.02 28.35 -41.94
CA PHE A 150 -30.78 29.03 -42.98
C PHE A 150 -30.31 30.46 -43.31
N ASP A 151 -29.58 31.13 -42.41
CA ASP A 151 -29.07 32.50 -42.63
C ASP A 151 -27.71 32.56 -43.35
N GLU A 152 -27.05 31.41 -43.61
CA GLU A 152 -25.82 31.33 -44.43
C GLU A 152 -26.08 30.85 -45.87
N ILE A 153 -27.33 30.64 -46.28
CA ILE A 153 -27.69 30.23 -47.66
C ILE A 153 -28.53 31.29 -48.40
N ILE A 154 -29.02 32.35 -47.73
CA ILE A 154 -29.63 33.52 -48.39
C ILE A 154 -29.11 34.82 -47.76
N ASN A 155 -27.83 35.13 -47.98
CA ASN A 155 -27.31 36.47 -48.30
C ASN A 155 -25.83 36.42 -48.65
#